data_AF-A0A1V9EXZ6-F1
#
_entry.id   AF-A0A1V9EXZ6-F1
#
_cell.length_a   1.000
_cell.length_b   1.000
_cell.length_c   1.000
_cell.angle_alpha   90.00
_cell.angle_beta   90.00
_cell.angle_gamma   90.00
#
_symmetry.space_group_name_H-M   'P 1'
#
loop_
_entity.id
_entity.type
_entity.pdbx_description
1 polymer ?
#
loop_
_entity_poly.entity_id
_entity_poly.type
_entity_poly.pdbx_seq_one_letter_code
_entity_poly.pdbx_strand_id
1 'polypeptide(L)'
;MPLGKILWVDDEIESLQSQILFLQNKGYEVTALTNGFDAVDFVKENPLDVVLLDETMPGITGLETLSKIKEINSQIPVVMITKNETENLMDDAIGSQITDYLIKPVNPNQVLLSLKKIIDNKRLVAEKTTTAYQQQFRNLFMALNSSPDYNEWMDIYKKLVYWELEMDKSDSPEMQEVFQTQKNEANTEFFKFVSKNYARWVNPKSDEGPVMSHNLIKFKVLPHIEKGTPTFFVLIDNLRFDQWRAIAPIFAESFRILEEDSFYSILPTATQYARNAIFSGLLPVEIEKTFPQQWKNDDEEGGKNLYEEEFVRAFLKRQRREDIKFSYTKILNNQAGQDLVNNMHNLMGNDLNIIVYNFVDMLSHARTEMEVLKELAGDETSYRSVTKSWFEHSPLHQALKKVADKKLNLILATDHGSVRVKTPAKVIGDKQTTTNLRYKHGRNLNYEPKEVLAFRDPKEAGLPVPTVNSSYIFAREDMYLCYPNNYNYYVNYYRNTFQHGGVSLEEMIVPVIKMTNK
;
A
#
# COMPACT_ATOMS: atom_id res chain seq x y z
N MET A 1 32.74 -21.62 6.09
CA MET A 1 32.82 -20.86 4.83
C MET A 1 33.14 -19.42 5.19
N PRO A 2 33.90 -18.68 4.35
CA PRO A 2 34.17 -17.26 4.59
C PRO A 2 32.87 -16.45 4.59
N LEU A 3 32.85 -15.33 5.32
CA LEU A 3 31.71 -14.39 5.35
C LEU A 3 31.49 -13.66 4.02
N GLY A 4 32.54 -13.58 3.20
CA GLY A 4 32.50 -13.04 1.84
C GLY A 4 33.90 -13.03 1.23
N LYS A 5 33.97 -13.05 -0.10
CA LYS A 5 35.18 -13.00 -0.92
C LYS A 5 35.39 -11.59 -1.47
N ILE A 6 36.51 -11.01 -1.10
CA ILE A 6 36.85 -9.61 -1.40
C ILE A 6 38.07 -9.60 -2.31
N LEU A 7 37.99 -8.85 -3.40
CA LEU A 7 39.16 -8.48 -4.18
C LEU A 7 39.58 -7.07 -3.79
N TRP A 8 40.80 -6.90 -3.27
CA TRP A 8 41.37 -5.59 -2.96
C TRP A 8 42.49 -5.27 -3.96
N VAL A 9 42.30 -4.22 -4.75
CA VAL A 9 43.23 -3.78 -5.79
C VAL A 9 43.77 -2.40 -5.41
N ASP A 10 45.08 -2.30 -5.17
CA ASP A 10 45.77 -1.06 -4.79
C ASP A 10 47.25 -1.19 -5.18
N ASP A 11 47.87 -0.16 -5.75
CA ASP A 11 49.29 -0.23 -6.15
C ASP A 11 50.24 -0.26 -4.92
N GLU A 12 49.77 0.22 -3.77
CA GLU A 12 50.46 0.22 -2.48
C GLU A 12 49.94 -0.90 -1.55
N ILE A 13 49.47 -2.03 -2.10
CA ILE A 13 48.80 -3.11 -1.32
C ILE A 13 49.63 -3.64 -0.13
N GLU A 14 50.96 -3.59 -0.21
CA GLU A 14 51.86 -3.98 0.90
C GLU A 14 51.64 -3.11 2.14
N SER A 15 51.31 -1.83 1.96
CA SER A 15 50.99 -0.89 3.05
C SER A 15 49.64 -1.18 3.70
N LEU A 16 48.79 -2.01 3.06
CA LEU A 16 47.45 -2.36 3.51
C LEU A 16 47.36 -3.73 4.20
N GLN A 17 48.51 -4.39 4.44
CA GLN A 17 48.56 -5.70 5.09
C GLN A 17 47.86 -5.75 6.45
N SER A 18 47.94 -4.67 7.23
CA SER A 18 47.26 -4.60 8.53
C SER A 18 45.72 -4.62 8.41
N GLN A 19 45.19 -3.96 7.38
CA GLN A 19 43.77 -3.91 7.04
C GLN A 19 43.30 -5.26 6.49
N ILE A 20 44.09 -5.88 5.61
CA ILE A 20 43.80 -7.21 5.04
C ILE A 20 43.73 -8.24 6.16
N LEU A 21 44.73 -8.28 7.05
CA LEU A 21 44.75 -9.20 8.19
C LEU A 21 43.58 -8.95 9.15
N PHE A 22 43.21 -7.68 9.37
CA PHE A 22 42.03 -7.35 10.15
C PHE A 22 40.75 -7.94 9.55
N LEU A 23 40.54 -7.83 8.23
CA LEU A 23 39.37 -8.41 7.55
C LEU A 23 39.39 -9.95 7.56
N GLN A 24 40.54 -10.56 7.36
CA GLN A 24 40.71 -12.02 7.47
C GLN A 24 40.37 -12.53 8.87
N ASN A 25 40.82 -11.83 9.91
CA ASN A 25 40.46 -12.13 11.31
C ASN A 25 38.95 -11.94 11.60
N LYS A 26 38.25 -11.14 10.81
CA LYS A 26 36.78 -11.00 10.87
C LYS A 26 36.04 -12.09 10.10
N GLY A 27 36.74 -12.96 9.37
CA GLY A 27 36.17 -14.10 8.65
C GLY A 27 35.98 -13.89 7.15
N TYR A 28 36.49 -12.81 6.56
CA TYR A 28 36.46 -12.58 5.11
C TYR A 28 37.66 -13.26 4.42
N GLU A 29 37.45 -13.70 3.18
CA GLU A 29 38.52 -14.11 2.28
C GLU A 29 38.92 -12.90 1.46
N VAL A 30 40.19 -12.48 1.53
CA VAL A 30 40.69 -11.29 0.84
C VAL A 30 41.79 -11.69 -0.12
N THR A 31 41.56 -11.47 -1.41
CA THR A 31 42.56 -11.56 -2.47
C THR A 31 43.08 -10.17 -2.77
N ALA A 32 44.39 -10.00 -2.80
CA ALA A 32 45.06 -8.72 -2.94
C ALA A 32 45.84 -8.67 -4.26
N LEU A 33 45.60 -7.65 -5.08
CA LEU A 33 46.29 -7.43 -6.36
C LEU A 33 46.83 -6.00 -6.44
N THR A 34 47.87 -5.79 -7.25
CA THR A 34 48.59 -4.51 -7.33
C THR A 34 48.26 -3.66 -8.54
N ASN A 35 47.43 -4.17 -9.46
CA ASN A 35 47.10 -3.46 -10.70
C ASN A 35 45.74 -3.90 -11.24
N GLY A 36 45.15 -3.03 -12.08
CA GLY A 36 43.83 -3.26 -12.64
C GLY A 36 43.76 -4.37 -13.70
N PHE A 37 44.83 -4.68 -14.43
CA PHE A 37 44.80 -5.72 -15.46
C PHE A 37 44.58 -7.10 -14.83
N ASP A 38 45.36 -7.41 -13.80
CA ASP A 38 45.23 -8.66 -13.05
C ASP A 38 43.85 -8.74 -12.38
N ALA A 39 43.31 -7.62 -11.90
CA ALA A 39 41.97 -7.57 -11.32
C ALA A 39 40.88 -7.94 -12.33
N VAL A 40 40.96 -7.40 -13.54
CA VAL A 40 40.02 -7.71 -14.63
C VAL A 40 40.09 -9.18 -15.03
N ASP A 41 41.28 -9.77 -15.09
CA ASP A 41 41.43 -11.20 -15.41
C ASP A 41 40.95 -12.09 -14.25
N PHE A 42 41.25 -11.70 -13.00
CA PHE A 42 40.82 -12.44 -11.82
C PHE A 42 39.29 -12.53 -11.71
N VAL A 43 38.58 -11.43 -11.99
CA VAL A 43 37.10 -11.36 -11.95
C VAL A 43 36.43 -12.29 -12.97
N LYS A 44 37.09 -12.62 -14.08
CA LYS A 44 36.54 -13.55 -15.10
C LYS A 44 36.43 -14.98 -14.59
N GLU A 45 37.38 -15.39 -13.75
CA GLU A 45 37.54 -16.79 -13.34
C GLU A 45 37.05 -17.04 -11.91
N ASN A 46 36.93 -15.99 -11.09
CA ASN A 46 36.67 -16.11 -9.66
C ASN A 46 35.40 -15.36 -9.26
N PRO A 47 34.41 -16.03 -8.64
CA PRO A 47 33.25 -15.35 -8.07
C PRO A 47 33.66 -14.53 -6.85
N LEU A 48 33.21 -13.28 -6.81
CA LEU A 48 33.53 -12.29 -5.79
C LEU A 48 32.26 -11.64 -5.26
N ASP A 49 32.26 -11.30 -3.97
CA ASP A 49 31.15 -10.60 -3.33
C ASP A 49 31.34 -9.07 -3.36
N VAL A 50 32.58 -8.58 -3.32
CA VAL A 50 32.93 -7.15 -3.39
C VAL A 50 34.33 -6.95 -4.00
N VAL A 51 34.50 -5.87 -4.77
CA VAL A 51 35.81 -5.33 -5.14
C VAL A 51 36.06 -4.00 -4.41
N LEU A 52 37.20 -3.91 -3.72
CA LEU A 52 37.76 -2.65 -3.21
C LEU A 52 38.83 -2.19 -4.21
N LEU A 53 38.65 -1.04 -4.84
CA LEU A 53 39.45 -0.62 -5.98
C LEU A 53 40.03 0.77 -5.75
N ASP A 54 41.35 0.88 -5.77
CA ASP A 54 42.01 2.19 -5.74
C ASP A 54 41.75 2.98 -7.03
N GLU A 55 41.50 4.26 -6.89
CA GLU A 55 41.23 5.17 -8.01
C GLU A 55 42.48 5.39 -8.86
N THR A 56 43.62 5.58 -8.20
CA THR A 56 44.87 5.99 -8.83
C THR A 56 45.89 4.87 -8.81
N MET A 57 45.98 4.10 -9.90
CA MET A 57 46.98 3.04 -10.05
C MET A 57 47.80 3.25 -11.34
N PRO A 58 49.07 2.82 -11.37
CA PRO A 58 49.87 2.80 -12.59
C PRO A 58 49.28 1.87 -13.67
N GLY A 59 49.38 2.28 -14.94
CA GLY A 59 48.86 1.52 -16.07
C GLY A 59 47.42 1.90 -16.39
N ILE A 60 46.46 1.00 -16.17
CA ILE A 60 45.04 1.34 -16.30
C ILE A 60 44.52 1.93 -15.00
N THR A 61 43.73 2.98 -15.11
CA THR A 61 43.17 3.69 -13.95
C THR A 61 42.12 2.85 -13.23
N GLY A 62 41.81 3.20 -11.97
CA GLY A 62 40.72 2.56 -11.23
C GLY A 62 39.36 2.69 -11.95
N LEU A 63 39.10 3.83 -12.59
CA LEU A 63 37.85 4.05 -13.34
C LEU A 63 37.74 3.20 -14.61
N GLU A 64 38.83 3.04 -15.36
CA GLU A 64 38.88 2.13 -16.51
C GLU A 64 38.74 0.68 -16.07
N THR A 65 39.36 0.32 -14.95
CA THR A 65 39.26 -1.01 -14.34
C THR A 65 37.83 -1.31 -13.92
N LEU A 66 37.16 -0.36 -13.24
CA LEU A 66 35.74 -0.45 -12.88
C LEU A 66 34.88 -0.72 -14.12
N SER A 67 35.06 0.05 -15.19
CA SER A 67 34.28 -0.10 -16.43
C SER A 67 34.42 -1.51 -16.99
N LYS A 68 35.64 -2.05 -17.06
CA LYS A 68 35.90 -3.42 -17.53
C LYS A 68 35.33 -4.50 -16.61
N ILE A 69 35.43 -4.31 -15.28
CA ILE A 69 34.81 -5.23 -14.31
C ILE A 69 33.29 -5.26 -14.52
N LYS A 70 32.65 -4.10 -14.74
CA LYS A 70 31.21 -4.00 -14.96
C LYS A 70 30.75 -4.55 -16.30
N GLU A 71 31.59 -4.51 -17.34
CA GLU A 71 31.35 -5.20 -18.61
C GLU A 71 31.34 -6.72 -18.45
N ILE A 72 32.22 -7.27 -17.59
CA ILE A 72 32.28 -8.71 -17.30
C ILE A 72 31.12 -9.13 -16.40
N ASN A 73 30.92 -8.40 -15.30
CA ASN A 73 29.85 -8.66 -14.35
C ASN A 73 29.36 -7.36 -13.71
N SER A 74 28.23 -6.87 -14.21
CA SER A 74 27.62 -5.62 -13.74
C SER A 74 27.11 -5.69 -12.30
N GLN A 75 26.88 -6.91 -11.76
CA GLN A 75 26.32 -7.13 -10.43
C GLN A 75 27.36 -7.07 -9.31
N ILE A 76 28.67 -7.22 -9.60
CA ILE A 76 29.70 -7.18 -8.56
C ILE A 76 29.75 -5.76 -7.97
N PRO A 77 29.49 -5.58 -6.67
CA PRO A 77 29.63 -4.30 -6.01
C PRO A 77 31.09 -3.84 -6.01
N VAL A 78 31.32 -2.58 -6.37
CA VAL A 78 32.66 -1.98 -6.36
C VAL A 78 32.67 -0.79 -5.42
N VAL A 79 33.60 -0.80 -4.46
CA VAL A 79 33.86 0.31 -3.56
C VAL A 79 35.14 1.00 -4.02
N MET A 80 35.03 2.24 -4.44
CA MET A 80 36.19 3.03 -4.85
C MET A 80 36.96 3.56 -3.63
N ILE A 81 38.28 3.50 -3.68
CA ILE A 81 39.16 4.09 -2.66
C ILE A 81 39.88 5.27 -3.31
N THR A 82 39.75 6.47 -2.73
CA THR A 82 40.27 7.71 -3.32
C THR A 82 41.09 8.53 -2.32
N LYS A 83 42.01 9.36 -2.83
CA LYS A 83 42.77 10.36 -2.03
C LYS A 83 42.06 11.71 -1.92
N ASN A 84 41.02 11.98 -2.73
CA ASN A 84 40.36 13.28 -2.83
C ASN A 84 38.90 13.22 -2.34
N GLU A 85 38.41 14.27 -1.68
CA GLU A 85 37.01 14.38 -1.21
C GLU A 85 36.01 14.82 -2.31
N THR A 86 36.33 14.69 -3.59
CA THR A 86 35.63 15.47 -4.63
C THR A 86 34.20 15.00 -4.94
N GLU A 87 33.24 15.94 -4.84
CA GLU A 87 31.85 15.86 -5.34
C GLU A 87 31.76 15.43 -6.82
N ASN A 88 32.79 15.67 -7.63
CA ASN A 88 32.80 15.39 -9.08
C ASN A 88 32.58 13.91 -9.45
N LEU A 89 33.03 12.95 -8.64
CA LEU A 89 32.83 11.51 -8.92
C LEU A 89 31.36 11.08 -8.85
N MET A 90 30.52 11.81 -8.12
CA MET A 90 29.07 11.58 -8.04
C MET A 90 28.30 12.26 -9.18
N ASP A 91 28.83 13.38 -9.72
CA ASP A 91 28.23 14.12 -10.83
C ASP A 91 28.57 13.53 -12.21
N ASP A 92 29.69 12.79 -12.31
CA ASP A 92 30.06 12.09 -13.53
C ASP A 92 29.17 10.85 -13.77
N ALA A 93 28.97 10.49 -15.05
CA ALA A 93 28.18 9.33 -15.49
C ALA A 93 28.63 7.96 -14.94
N ILE A 94 29.70 7.93 -14.13
CA ILE A 94 30.30 6.76 -13.48
C ILE A 94 29.71 6.53 -12.08
N GLY A 95 29.10 7.54 -11.44
CA GLY A 95 28.49 7.43 -10.11
C GLY A 95 27.43 6.32 -10.01
N SER A 96 26.75 6.00 -11.12
CA SER A 96 25.77 4.90 -11.17
C SER A 96 26.40 3.49 -11.18
N GLN A 97 27.72 3.37 -11.36
CA GLN A 97 28.42 2.08 -11.44
C GLN A 97 29.16 1.71 -10.15
N ILE A 98 29.36 2.65 -9.23
CA ILE A 98 29.99 2.41 -7.93
C ILE A 98 28.94 2.15 -6.85
N THR A 99 29.26 1.29 -5.88
CA THR A 99 28.35 0.96 -4.77
C THR A 99 28.58 1.83 -3.55
N ASP A 100 29.84 2.17 -3.29
CA ASP A 100 30.25 3.06 -2.21
C ASP A 100 31.63 3.64 -2.52
N TYR A 101 32.10 4.58 -1.72
CA TYR A 101 33.50 5.05 -1.79
C TYR A 101 34.09 5.28 -0.40
N LEU A 102 35.42 5.17 -0.29
CA LEU A 102 36.19 5.36 0.92
C LEU A 102 37.37 6.29 0.65
N ILE A 103 37.72 7.11 1.64
CA ILE A 103 38.78 8.12 1.53
C ILE A 103 40.04 7.60 2.22
N LYS A 104 41.20 7.70 1.55
CA LYS A 104 42.52 7.39 2.13
C LYS A 104 42.88 8.47 3.18
N PRO A 105 43.49 8.11 4.33
CA PRO A 105 43.97 6.78 4.72
C PRO A 105 42.85 5.83 5.13
N VAL A 106 42.91 4.59 4.62
CA VAL A 106 41.84 3.61 4.76
C VAL A 106 41.77 3.07 6.20
N ASN A 107 40.72 3.45 6.92
CA ASN A 107 40.44 2.94 8.26
C ASN A 107 39.83 1.53 8.20
N PRO A 108 40.42 0.50 8.85
CA PRO A 108 39.90 -0.86 8.83
C PRO A 108 38.42 -0.98 9.26
N ASN A 109 37.96 -0.15 10.20
CA ASN A 109 36.57 -0.16 10.65
C ASN A 109 35.62 0.44 9.60
N GLN A 110 36.03 1.46 8.85
CA GLN A 110 35.22 2.02 7.76
C GLN A 110 35.05 1.02 6.62
N VAL A 111 36.14 0.32 6.25
CA VAL A 111 36.10 -0.78 5.26
C VAL A 111 35.14 -1.87 5.73
N LEU A 112 35.25 -2.30 6.99
CA LEU A 112 34.35 -3.30 7.55
C LEU A 112 32.88 -2.86 7.55
N LEU A 113 32.59 -1.59 7.85
CA LEU A 113 31.22 -1.06 7.79
C LEU A 113 30.67 -1.06 6.36
N SER A 114 31.48 -0.63 5.38
CA SER A 114 31.12 -0.69 3.96
C SER A 114 30.86 -2.13 3.50
N LEU A 115 31.74 -3.06 3.85
CA LEU A 115 31.58 -4.48 3.54
C LEU A 115 30.35 -5.08 4.19
N LYS A 116 30.06 -4.76 5.45
CA LYS A 116 28.84 -5.21 6.12
C LYS A 116 27.56 -4.69 5.45
N LYS A 117 27.58 -3.43 5.01
CA LYS A 117 26.46 -2.82 4.27
C LYS A 117 26.24 -3.45 2.90
N ILE A 118 27.28 -4.03 2.29
CA ILE A 118 27.20 -4.63 0.96
C ILE A 118 26.90 -6.14 1.05
N ILE A 119 27.67 -6.87 1.86
CA ILE A 119 27.66 -8.34 1.95
C ILE A 119 26.60 -8.83 2.95
N ASP A 120 26.49 -8.16 4.11
CA ASP A 120 25.70 -8.62 5.26
C ASP A 120 24.33 -7.92 5.37
N ASN A 121 23.95 -7.03 4.45
CA ASN A 121 22.78 -6.15 4.60
C ASN A 121 21.49 -6.93 4.88
N LYS A 122 21.21 -7.97 4.07
CA LYS A 122 20.00 -8.78 4.22
C LYS A 122 19.96 -9.49 5.58
N ARG A 123 21.10 -10.02 6.05
CA ARG A 123 21.22 -10.69 7.35
C ARG A 123 21.10 -9.72 8.52
N LEU A 124 21.79 -8.58 8.46
CA LEU A 124 21.74 -7.55 9.51
C LEU A 124 20.35 -6.91 9.63
N VAL A 125 19.69 -6.67 8.50
CA VAL A 125 18.29 -6.23 8.48
C VAL A 125 17.42 -7.31 9.10
N ALA A 126 17.55 -8.58 8.70
CA ALA A 126 16.77 -9.68 9.28
C ALA A 126 16.97 -9.85 10.80
N GLU A 127 18.21 -9.81 11.30
CA GLU A 127 18.53 -9.93 12.74
C GLU A 127 17.96 -8.76 13.56
N LYS A 128 18.11 -7.52 13.06
CA LYS A 128 17.57 -6.32 13.70
C LYS A 128 16.05 -6.30 13.68
N THR A 129 15.44 -6.59 12.53
CA THR A 129 13.99 -6.66 12.35
C THR A 129 13.38 -7.71 13.27
N THR A 130 13.96 -8.91 13.33
CA THR A 130 13.51 -9.98 14.24
C THR A 130 13.57 -9.53 15.70
N THR A 131 14.71 -8.98 16.15
CA THR A 131 14.88 -8.51 17.54
C THR A 131 13.90 -7.39 17.89
N ALA A 132 13.73 -6.42 16.99
CA ALA A 132 12.83 -5.28 17.20
C ALA A 132 11.36 -5.73 17.22
N TYR A 133 10.97 -6.65 16.34
CA TYR A 133 9.61 -7.17 16.31
C TYR A 133 9.30 -8.04 17.52
N GLN A 134 10.23 -8.87 18.02
CA GLN A 134 10.01 -9.62 19.26
C GLN A 134 9.66 -8.72 20.45
N GLN A 135 10.24 -7.50 20.52
CA GLN A 135 9.88 -6.52 21.53
C GLN A 135 8.47 -5.96 21.29
N GLN A 136 8.12 -5.66 20.03
CA GLN A 136 6.80 -5.15 19.69
C GLN A 136 5.68 -6.18 19.76
N PHE A 137 5.98 -7.45 19.57
CA PHE A 137 5.02 -8.55 19.62
C PHE A 137 4.24 -8.52 20.95
N ARG A 138 4.95 -8.33 22.07
CA ARG A 138 4.33 -8.20 23.40
C ARG A 138 3.43 -6.99 23.52
N ASN A 139 3.86 -5.83 22.99
CA ASN A 139 3.08 -4.60 23.05
C ASN A 139 1.78 -4.73 22.26
N LEU A 140 1.86 -5.32 21.06
CA LEU A 140 0.70 -5.55 20.21
C LEU A 140 -0.25 -6.58 20.82
N PHE A 141 0.28 -7.67 21.38
CA PHE A 141 -0.51 -8.65 22.12
C PHE A 141 -1.26 -8.02 23.31
N MET A 142 -0.60 -7.15 24.09
CA MET A 142 -1.26 -6.43 25.19
C MET A 142 -2.36 -5.50 24.67
N ALA A 143 -2.09 -4.74 23.60
CA ALA A 143 -3.05 -3.81 23.00
C ALA A 143 -4.30 -4.52 22.45
N LEU A 144 -4.14 -5.69 21.82
CA LEU A 144 -5.27 -6.49 21.34
C LEU A 144 -6.16 -7.00 22.48
N ASN A 145 -5.57 -7.30 23.63
CA ASN A 145 -6.29 -7.82 24.80
C ASN A 145 -6.85 -6.73 25.73
N SER A 146 -6.53 -5.45 25.51
CA SER A 146 -6.97 -4.33 26.36
C SER A 146 -8.31 -3.72 25.94
N SER A 147 -9.11 -4.41 25.11
CA SER A 147 -10.39 -3.91 24.57
C SER A 147 -10.26 -2.55 23.85
N PRO A 148 -9.45 -2.48 22.78
CA PRO A 148 -9.11 -1.22 22.14
C PRO A 148 -10.34 -0.49 21.57
N ASP A 149 -10.32 0.85 21.66
CA ASP A 149 -11.30 1.70 21.00
C ASP A 149 -11.01 1.88 19.49
N TYR A 150 -11.85 2.64 18.79
CA TYR A 150 -11.73 2.78 17.33
C TYR A 150 -10.47 3.56 16.90
N ASN A 151 -9.91 4.44 17.73
CA ASN A 151 -8.64 5.13 17.43
C ASN A 151 -7.46 4.17 17.66
N GLU A 152 -7.50 3.42 18.76
CA GLU A 152 -6.48 2.42 19.07
C GLU A 152 -6.42 1.32 18.01
N TRP A 153 -7.56 0.91 17.45
CA TRP A 153 -7.59 -0.02 16.31
C TRP A 153 -6.94 0.54 15.04
N MET A 154 -7.10 1.83 14.75
CA MET A 154 -6.38 2.47 13.64
C MET A 154 -4.86 2.39 13.87
N ASP A 155 -4.40 2.69 15.09
CA ASP A 155 -2.98 2.62 15.44
C ASP A 155 -2.42 1.19 15.41
N ILE A 156 -3.21 0.23 15.90
CA ILE A 156 -2.89 -1.21 15.83
C ILE A 156 -2.71 -1.62 14.36
N TYR A 157 -3.63 -1.22 13.48
CA TYR A 157 -3.54 -1.56 12.06
C TYR A 157 -2.33 -0.90 11.38
N LYS A 158 -2.07 0.37 11.65
CA LYS A 158 -0.87 1.08 11.15
C LYS A 158 0.42 0.37 11.59
N LYS A 159 0.49 -0.10 12.85
CA LYS A 159 1.64 -0.85 13.38
C LYS A 159 1.77 -2.23 12.73
N LEU A 160 0.67 -2.95 12.51
CA LEU A 160 0.67 -4.22 11.79
C LEU A 160 1.21 -4.01 10.37
N VAL A 161 0.70 -3.03 9.63
CA VAL A 161 1.19 -2.73 8.27
C VAL A 161 2.67 -2.35 8.28
N TYR A 162 3.12 -1.55 9.24
CA TYR A 162 4.55 -1.23 9.37
C TYR A 162 5.40 -2.50 9.50
N TRP A 163 5.03 -3.40 10.43
CA TRP A 163 5.79 -4.63 10.64
C TRP A 163 5.69 -5.59 9.46
N GLU A 164 4.56 -5.65 8.76
CA GLU A 164 4.43 -6.42 7.51
C GLU A 164 5.48 -5.96 6.49
N LEU A 165 5.60 -4.66 6.27
CA LEU A 165 6.57 -4.10 5.33
C LEU A 165 8.03 -4.29 5.78
N GLU A 166 8.30 -4.27 7.09
CA GLU A 166 9.64 -4.57 7.60
C GLU A 166 9.97 -6.08 7.53
N MET A 167 8.98 -6.96 7.74
CA MET A 167 9.14 -8.41 7.63
C MET A 167 9.40 -8.84 6.18
N ASP A 168 8.79 -8.17 5.20
CA ASP A 168 9.06 -8.41 3.78
C ASP A 168 10.52 -8.13 3.39
N LYS A 169 11.22 -7.26 4.13
CA LYS A 169 12.66 -6.99 3.93
C LYS A 169 13.54 -8.06 4.58
N SER A 170 13.01 -8.78 5.55
CA SER A 170 13.72 -9.87 6.24
C SER A 170 13.39 -11.20 5.58
N ASP A 171 14.41 -11.92 5.12
CA ASP A 171 14.25 -13.25 4.50
C ASP A 171 14.13 -14.34 5.59
N SER A 172 13.18 -14.19 6.52
CA SER A 172 12.94 -15.13 7.64
C SER A 172 11.51 -15.69 7.62
N PRO A 173 11.31 -16.89 7.03
CA PRO A 173 9.99 -17.52 6.91
C PRO A 173 9.31 -17.80 8.26
N GLU A 174 10.06 -18.17 9.29
CA GLU A 174 9.52 -18.50 10.62
C GLU A 174 8.90 -17.26 11.28
N MET A 175 9.54 -16.10 11.13
CA MET A 175 9.03 -14.84 11.66
C MET A 175 7.80 -14.36 10.89
N GLN A 176 7.76 -14.58 9.57
CA GLN A 176 6.58 -14.30 8.76
C GLN A 176 5.36 -15.13 9.19
N GLU A 177 5.55 -16.41 9.53
CA GLU A 177 4.47 -17.27 10.02
C GLU A 177 3.90 -16.78 11.38
N VAL A 178 4.79 -16.42 12.31
CA VAL A 178 4.40 -15.85 13.62
C VAL A 178 3.64 -14.53 13.42
N PHE A 179 4.14 -13.65 12.56
CA PHE A 179 3.48 -12.39 12.24
C PHE A 179 2.11 -12.60 11.58
N GLN A 180 2.00 -13.54 10.65
CA GLN A 180 0.72 -13.87 10.02
C GLN A 180 -0.31 -14.39 11.03
N THR A 181 0.12 -15.18 12.02
CA THR A 181 -0.74 -15.64 13.11
C THR A 181 -1.26 -14.46 13.92
N GLN A 182 -0.39 -13.50 14.26
CA GLN A 182 -0.80 -12.28 14.96
C GLN A 182 -1.76 -11.41 14.14
N LYS A 183 -1.57 -11.28 12.82
CA LYS A 183 -2.53 -10.59 11.94
C LYS A 183 -3.90 -11.27 11.96
N ASN A 184 -3.94 -12.60 11.94
CA ASN A 184 -5.19 -13.35 12.00
C ASN A 184 -5.90 -13.13 13.35
N GLU A 185 -5.17 -13.19 14.47
CA GLU A 185 -5.71 -12.89 15.80
C GLU A 185 -6.26 -11.47 15.90
N ALA A 186 -5.53 -10.48 15.36
CA ALA A 186 -5.98 -9.09 15.31
C ALA A 186 -7.29 -8.96 14.51
N ASN A 187 -7.40 -9.63 13.36
CA ASN A 187 -8.62 -9.65 12.56
C ASN A 187 -9.80 -10.35 13.28
N THR A 188 -9.53 -11.40 14.07
CA THR A 188 -10.54 -12.04 14.94
C THR A 188 -11.08 -11.07 16.00
N GLU A 189 -10.20 -10.39 16.73
CA GLU A 189 -10.62 -9.43 17.75
C GLU A 189 -11.29 -8.19 17.13
N PHE A 190 -10.79 -7.74 15.97
CA PHE A 190 -11.40 -6.65 15.22
C PHE A 190 -12.82 -6.99 14.76
N PHE A 191 -13.06 -8.22 14.27
CA PHE A 191 -14.39 -8.68 13.89
C PHE A 191 -15.37 -8.62 15.08
N LYS A 192 -14.93 -9.06 16.26
CA LYS A 192 -15.75 -8.96 17.49
C LYS A 192 -16.02 -7.50 17.87
N PHE A 193 -15.00 -6.65 17.77
CA PHE A 193 -15.13 -5.22 18.03
C PHE A 193 -16.15 -4.56 17.10
N VAL A 194 -16.06 -4.78 15.78
CA VAL A 194 -17.02 -4.26 14.81
C VAL A 194 -18.41 -4.83 15.08
N SER A 195 -18.54 -6.13 15.30
CA SER A 195 -19.83 -6.79 15.58
C SER A 195 -20.56 -6.20 16.78
N LYS A 196 -19.82 -5.79 17.83
CA LYS A 196 -20.39 -5.18 19.04
C LYS A 196 -20.78 -3.72 18.84
N ASN A 197 -20.11 -2.98 17.95
CA ASN A 197 -20.18 -1.52 17.91
C ASN A 197 -20.86 -0.95 16.66
N TYR A 198 -20.83 -1.66 15.52
CA TYR A 198 -21.21 -1.10 14.22
C TYR A 198 -22.63 -0.53 14.21
N ALA A 199 -23.61 -1.28 14.73
CA ALA A 199 -25.01 -0.84 14.80
C ALA A 199 -25.19 0.48 15.57
N ARG A 200 -24.36 0.70 16.61
CA ARG A 200 -24.36 1.94 17.38
C ARG A 200 -23.76 3.09 16.56
N TRP A 201 -22.64 2.86 15.87
CA TRP A 201 -21.97 3.90 15.07
C TRP A 201 -22.82 4.43 13.91
N VAL A 202 -23.63 3.57 13.28
CA VAL A 202 -24.50 3.96 12.17
C VAL A 202 -25.91 4.36 12.62
N ASN A 203 -26.18 4.39 13.93
CA ASN A 203 -27.45 4.86 14.44
C ASN A 203 -27.52 6.39 14.34
N PRO A 204 -28.51 6.98 13.65
CA PRO A 204 -28.62 8.43 13.50
C PRO A 204 -28.78 9.21 14.81
N LYS A 205 -29.09 8.53 15.93
CA LYS A 205 -29.21 9.10 17.27
C LYS A 205 -27.93 9.00 18.10
N SER A 206 -26.89 8.34 17.58
CA SER A 206 -25.60 8.20 18.25
C SER A 206 -24.70 9.37 17.87
N ASP A 207 -24.12 10.04 18.87
CA ASP A 207 -23.01 10.97 18.69
C ASP A 207 -21.64 10.26 18.86
N GLU A 208 -21.64 8.95 19.09
CA GLU A 208 -20.44 8.13 19.32
C GLU A 208 -20.09 7.28 18.10
N GLY A 209 -18.84 7.40 17.63
CA GLY A 209 -18.28 6.54 16.58
C GLY A 209 -17.06 7.14 15.90
N PRO A 210 -16.32 6.36 15.10
CA PRO A 210 -15.24 6.89 14.27
C PRO A 210 -15.77 7.78 13.14
N VAL A 211 -14.86 8.51 12.49
CA VAL A 211 -15.13 9.02 11.14
C VAL A 211 -15.37 7.81 10.22
N MET A 212 -16.48 7.83 9.51
CA MET A 212 -16.89 6.78 8.58
C MET A 212 -17.14 7.32 7.17
N SER A 213 -17.31 6.45 6.18
CA SER A 213 -17.60 6.83 4.78
C SER A 213 -18.61 7.99 4.66
N HIS A 214 -19.78 7.87 5.28
CA HIS A 214 -20.87 8.85 5.19
C HIS A 214 -20.57 10.22 5.84
N ASN A 215 -19.48 10.37 6.59
CA ASN A 215 -19.11 11.63 7.21
C ASN A 215 -17.66 12.07 6.91
N LEU A 216 -16.95 11.31 6.07
CA LEU A 216 -15.57 11.58 5.66
C LEU A 216 -15.41 13.00 5.11
N ILE A 217 -16.20 13.38 4.09
CA ILE A 217 -16.06 14.71 3.47
C ILE A 217 -16.32 15.82 4.48
N LYS A 218 -17.29 15.64 5.38
CA LYS A 218 -17.64 16.62 6.41
C LYS A 218 -16.47 16.88 7.37
N PHE A 219 -15.78 15.84 7.82
CA PHE A 219 -14.76 15.96 8.87
C PHE A 219 -13.33 16.07 8.34
N LYS A 220 -13.02 15.45 7.20
CA LYS A 220 -11.65 15.38 6.67
C LYS A 220 -11.41 16.21 5.41
N VAL A 221 -12.47 16.72 4.74
CA VAL A 221 -12.31 17.51 3.49
C VAL A 221 -12.80 18.94 3.66
N LEU A 222 -14.07 19.16 4.04
CA LEU A 222 -14.66 20.49 4.15
C LEU A 222 -13.88 21.48 5.03
N PRO A 223 -13.29 21.07 6.19
CA PRO A 223 -12.55 21.99 7.04
C PRO A 223 -11.25 22.52 6.40
N HIS A 224 -10.83 21.96 5.27
CA HIS A 224 -9.59 22.31 4.58
C HIS A 224 -9.83 22.98 3.23
N ILE A 225 -11.07 23.35 2.91
CA ILE A 225 -11.39 24.12 1.71
C ILE A 225 -11.26 25.61 2.05
N GLU A 226 -10.31 26.27 1.42
CA GLU A 226 -9.99 27.69 1.62
C GLU A 226 -10.13 28.46 0.31
N LYS A 227 -10.72 29.66 0.36
CA LYS A 227 -10.83 30.51 -0.84
C LYS A 227 -9.44 30.90 -1.34
N GLY A 228 -9.21 30.71 -2.63
CA GLY A 228 -7.95 31.04 -3.30
C GLY A 228 -6.84 29.98 -3.16
N THR A 229 -7.09 28.87 -2.45
CA THR A 229 -6.22 27.69 -2.44
C THR A 229 -7.06 26.48 -2.89
N PRO A 230 -6.89 25.97 -4.12
CA PRO A 230 -7.69 24.85 -4.60
C PRO A 230 -7.42 23.60 -3.76
N THR A 231 -8.49 22.91 -3.36
CA THR A 231 -8.41 21.62 -2.67
C THR A 231 -8.72 20.49 -3.65
N PHE A 232 -7.77 19.58 -3.85
CA PHE A 232 -7.96 18.35 -4.61
C PHE A 232 -8.30 17.21 -3.66
N PHE A 233 -9.50 16.67 -3.77
CA PHE A 233 -9.91 15.44 -3.10
C PHE A 233 -9.80 14.28 -4.09
N VAL A 234 -8.78 13.44 -3.93
CA VAL A 234 -8.51 12.28 -4.78
C VAL A 234 -8.99 11.03 -4.04
N LEU A 235 -9.93 10.31 -4.62
CA LEU A 235 -10.40 9.02 -4.13
C LEU A 235 -9.88 7.92 -5.07
N ILE A 236 -8.96 7.08 -4.59
CA ILE A 236 -8.48 5.89 -5.31
C ILE A 236 -9.31 4.71 -4.84
N ASP A 237 -9.98 4.03 -5.76
CA ASP A 237 -10.79 2.85 -5.50
C ASP A 237 -9.98 1.72 -4.85
N ASN A 238 -10.51 1.14 -3.77
CA ASN A 238 -9.95 -0.06 -3.14
C ASN A 238 -8.47 0.04 -2.73
N LEU A 239 -8.01 1.21 -2.27
CA LEU A 239 -6.63 1.42 -1.81
C LEU A 239 -6.47 1.11 -0.31
N ARG A 240 -5.81 0.01 0.03
CA ARG A 240 -5.48 -0.36 1.41
C ARG A 240 -4.35 0.51 2.00
N PHE A 241 -4.23 0.50 3.33
CA PHE A 241 -3.20 1.27 4.02
C PHE A 241 -1.77 0.80 3.69
N ASP A 242 -1.54 -0.50 3.51
CA ASP A 242 -0.25 -1.05 3.11
C ASP A 242 0.14 -0.68 1.66
N GLN A 243 -0.85 -0.60 0.77
CA GLN A 243 -0.65 -0.07 -0.58
C GLN A 243 -0.35 1.44 -0.56
N TRP A 244 -1.05 2.21 0.27
CA TRP A 244 -0.71 3.62 0.51
C TRP A 244 0.75 3.76 0.93
N ARG A 245 1.22 2.97 1.91
CA ARG A 245 2.60 3.00 2.39
C ARG A 245 3.62 2.66 1.29
N ALA A 246 3.25 1.84 0.31
CA ALA A 246 4.09 1.53 -0.85
C ALA A 246 4.20 2.69 -1.85
N ILE A 247 3.13 3.49 -2.02
CA ILE A 247 3.10 4.64 -2.95
C ILE A 247 3.41 5.99 -2.31
N ALA A 248 3.38 6.09 -0.97
CA ALA A 248 3.66 7.31 -0.23
C ALA A 248 5.02 7.95 -0.59
N PRO A 249 6.13 7.20 -0.82
CA PRO A 249 7.39 7.78 -1.28
C PRO A 249 7.27 8.52 -2.62
N ILE A 250 6.43 8.03 -3.54
CA ILE A 250 6.21 8.65 -4.86
C ILE A 250 5.49 9.99 -4.68
N PHE A 251 4.48 10.06 -3.81
CA PHE A 251 3.84 11.33 -3.45
C PHE A 251 4.82 12.30 -2.79
N ALA A 252 5.67 11.78 -1.89
CA ALA A 252 6.65 12.58 -1.15
C ALA A 252 7.74 13.20 -2.05
N GLU A 253 7.89 12.77 -3.31
CA GLU A 253 8.73 13.47 -4.30
C GLU A 253 8.18 14.87 -4.63
N SER A 254 6.85 15.00 -4.71
CA SER A 254 6.17 16.19 -5.23
C SER A 254 5.40 16.98 -4.15
N PHE A 255 4.99 16.34 -3.07
CA PHE A 255 4.15 16.92 -2.02
C PHE A 255 4.75 16.71 -0.63
N ARG A 256 4.41 17.58 0.32
CA ARG A 256 4.67 17.39 1.76
C ARG A 256 3.47 16.71 2.39
N ILE A 257 3.67 15.57 3.05
CA ILE A 257 2.65 14.89 3.84
C ILE A 257 2.50 15.64 5.17
N LEU A 258 1.30 16.16 5.42
CA LEU A 258 0.97 16.90 6.65
C LEU A 258 0.34 16.00 7.71
N GLU A 259 -0.48 15.04 7.28
CA GLU A 259 -1.22 14.12 8.15
C GLU A 259 -1.39 12.78 7.43
N GLU A 260 -1.02 11.69 8.09
CA GLU A 260 -1.29 10.31 7.66
C GLU A 260 -2.31 9.70 8.63
N ASP A 261 -3.60 9.80 8.27
CA ASP A 261 -4.70 9.32 9.10
C ASP A 261 -5.50 8.18 8.45
N SER A 262 -6.51 7.69 9.14
CA SER A 262 -7.41 6.64 8.65
C SER A 262 -8.85 6.92 9.07
N PHE A 263 -9.78 6.26 8.40
CA PHE A 263 -11.21 6.29 8.75
C PHE A 263 -11.82 4.90 8.53
N TYR A 264 -13.07 4.71 8.94
CA TYR A 264 -13.77 3.43 8.80
C TYR A 264 -14.69 3.43 7.57
N SER A 265 -14.43 2.53 6.63
CA SER A 265 -15.38 2.22 5.57
C SER A 265 -16.66 1.61 6.18
N ILE A 266 -17.82 2.01 5.67
CA ILE A 266 -19.10 1.41 6.07
C ILE A 266 -19.24 -0.01 5.51
N LEU A 267 -20.13 -0.80 6.11
CA LEU A 267 -20.58 -2.08 5.58
C LEU A 267 -21.77 -1.86 4.62
N PRO A 268 -21.87 -2.65 3.52
CA PRO A 268 -20.77 -3.44 2.94
C PRO A 268 -19.59 -2.56 2.54
N THR A 269 -18.36 -3.06 2.75
CA THR A 269 -17.10 -2.45 2.27
C THR A 269 -16.96 -2.63 0.76
N ALA A 270 -17.90 -2.04 0.02
CA ALA A 270 -18.02 -2.17 -1.42
C ALA A 270 -18.38 -0.83 -2.05
N THR A 271 -17.89 -0.61 -3.27
CA THR A 271 -17.94 0.67 -3.98
C THR A 271 -19.32 1.31 -3.96
N GLN A 272 -20.36 0.55 -4.33
CA GLN A 272 -21.76 1.03 -4.34
C GLN A 272 -22.22 1.65 -3.03
N TYR A 273 -21.80 1.08 -1.90
CA TYR A 273 -22.26 1.52 -0.59
C TYR A 273 -21.34 2.61 -0.05
N ALA A 274 -20.04 2.30 0.08
CA ALA A 274 -19.07 3.20 0.69
C ALA A 274 -18.86 4.49 -0.12
N ARG A 275 -18.73 4.40 -1.46
CA ARG A 275 -18.47 5.57 -2.30
C ARG A 275 -19.66 6.51 -2.38
N ASN A 276 -20.85 5.96 -2.60
CA ASN A 276 -22.06 6.78 -2.61
C ASN A 276 -22.33 7.40 -1.24
N ALA A 277 -22.00 6.71 -0.14
CA ALA A 277 -22.05 7.29 1.20
C ALA A 277 -21.05 8.44 1.37
N ILE A 278 -19.80 8.31 0.91
CA ILE A 278 -18.80 9.39 0.92
C ILE A 278 -19.34 10.65 0.24
N PHE A 279 -19.84 10.51 -0.99
CA PHE A 279 -20.22 11.68 -1.80
C PHE A 279 -21.58 12.28 -1.41
N SER A 280 -22.52 11.46 -0.94
CA SER A 280 -23.78 11.97 -0.42
C SER A 280 -23.65 12.49 1.02
N GLY A 281 -22.68 12.03 1.78
CA GLY A 281 -22.63 12.28 3.22
C GLY A 281 -23.85 11.71 3.97
N LEU A 282 -24.39 10.59 3.48
CA LEU A 282 -25.57 9.90 4.00
C LEU A 282 -25.29 8.38 4.08
N LEU A 283 -25.97 7.68 4.98
CA LEU A 283 -25.96 6.22 4.98
C LEU A 283 -26.78 5.66 3.81
N PRO A 284 -26.49 4.45 3.30
CA PRO A 284 -27.20 3.84 2.17
C PRO A 284 -28.74 3.85 2.28
N VAL A 285 -29.29 3.57 3.46
CA VAL A 285 -30.75 3.64 3.71
C VAL A 285 -31.32 5.05 3.52
N GLU A 286 -30.53 6.08 3.83
CA GLU A 286 -30.92 7.48 3.67
C GLU A 286 -30.77 7.94 2.21
N ILE A 287 -29.78 7.40 1.50
CA ILE A 287 -29.61 7.63 0.06
C ILE A 287 -30.80 7.04 -0.69
N GLU A 288 -31.17 5.78 -0.45
CA GLU A 288 -32.33 5.13 -1.07
C GLU A 288 -33.61 5.96 -0.85
N LYS A 289 -33.81 6.45 0.37
CA LYS A 289 -34.97 7.28 0.72
C LYS A 289 -34.96 8.65 0.04
N THR A 290 -33.80 9.30 -0.04
CA THR A 290 -33.68 10.69 -0.52
C THR A 290 -33.55 10.77 -2.04
N PHE A 291 -32.93 9.77 -2.66
CA PHE A 291 -32.61 9.68 -4.08
C PHE A 291 -33.07 8.34 -4.67
N PRO A 292 -34.36 8.00 -4.61
CA PRO A 292 -34.86 6.68 -5.01
C PRO A 292 -34.71 6.39 -6.52
N GLN A 293 -34.47 7.40 -7.35
CA GLN A 293 -34.25 7.24 -8.79
C GLN A 293 -32.76 7.02 -9.13
N GLN A 294 -31.86 7.52 -8.27
CA GLN A 294 -30.41 7.43 -8.43
C GLN A 294 -29.84 6.19 -7.72
N TRP A 295 -30.48 5.76 -6.63
CA TRP A 295 -30.13 4.53 -5.94
C TRP A 295 -30.63 3.31 -6.72
N LYS A 296 -29.77 2.31 -6.86
CA LYS A 296 -30.12 0.99 -7.40
C LYS A 296 -29.61 -0.07 -6.44
N ASN A 297 -30.44 -1.04 -6.10
CA ASN A 297 -30.07 -2.20 -5.30
C ASN A 297 -29.26 -3.23 -6.12
N ASP A 298 -28.71 -4.24 -5.45
CA ASP A 298 -27.74 -5.12 -6.09
C ASP A 298 -28.29 -5.96 -7.23
N ASP A 299 -29.56 -6.32 -7.15
CA ASP A 299 -30.34 -7.11 -8.11
C ASP A 299 -30.89 -6.28 -9.28
N GLU A 300 -30.80 -4.95 -9.21
CA GLU A 300 -31.29 -4.04 -10.24
C GLU A 300 -30.25 -3.82 -11.35
N GLU A 301 -30.71 -3.75 -12.60
CA GLU A 301 -29.84 -3.54 -13.75
C GLU A 301 -29.32 -2.10 -13.85
N GLY A 302 -28.06 -1.95 -14.27
CA GLY A 302 -27.42 -0.67 -14.58
C GLY A 302 -26.27 -0.30 -13.64
N GLY A 303 -25.66 0.85 -13.89
CA GLY A 303 -24.55 1.34 -13.09
C GLY A 303 -25.00 1.82 -11.70
N LYS A 304 -24.33 1.33 -10.66
CA LYS A 304 -24.60 1.65 -9.24
C LYS A 304 -23.85 2.88 -8.72
N ASN A 305 -22.92 3.40 -9.53
CA ASN A 305 -22.01 4.49 -9.20
C ASN A 305 -22.01 5.49 -10.37
N LEU A 306 -23.17 6.09 -10.65
CA LEU A 306 -23.35 7.01 -11.80
C LEU A 306 -23.71 8.44 -11.38
N TYR A 307 -24.10 8.65 -10.12
CA TYR A 307 -24.69 9.91 -9.64
C TYR A 307 -23.87 10.58 -8.54
N GLU A 308 -22.58 10.23 -8.42
CA GLU A 308 -21.72 10.77 -7.36
C GLU A 308 -21.61 12.30 -7.39
N GLU A 309 -21.53 12.91 -8.57
CA GLU A 309 -21.50 14.38 -8.69
C GLU A 309 -22.79 15.02 -8.17
N GLU A 310 -23.95 14.42 -8.47
CA GLU A 310 -25.25 14.89 -7.97
C GLU A 310 -25.32 14.77 -6.44
N PHE A 311 -24.79 13.67 -5.89
CA PHE A 311 -24.70 13.47 -4.45
C PHE A 311 -23.83 14.53 -3.77
N VAL A 312 -22.67 14.87 -4.33
CA VAL A 312 -21.81 15.95 -3.82
C VAL A 312 -22.55 17.28 -3.84
N ARG A 313 -23.23 17.60 -4.95
CA ARG A 313 -23.98 18.85 -5.08
C ARG A 313 -25.07 18.96 -4.02
N ALA A 314 -25.80 17.88 -3.78
CA ALA A 314 -26.82 17.83 -2.74
C ALA A 314 -26.23 17.87 -1.32
N PHE A 315 -25.06 17.26 -1.11
CA PHE A 315 -24.31 17.33 0.15
C PHE A 315 -23.90 18.77 0.48
N LEU A 316 -23.26 19.48 -0.46
CA LEU A 316 -22.85 20.87 -0.27
C LEU A 316 -24.04 21.78 0.05
N LYS A 317 -25.18 21.57 -0.63
CA LYS A 317 -26.44 22.25 -0.33
C LYS A 317 -26.92 22.00 1.11
N ARG A 318 -26.91 20.74 1.57
CA ARG A 318 -27.27 20.40 2.97
C ARG A 318 -26.31 21.03 3.98
N GLN A 319 -25.03 21.15 3.65
CA GLN A 319 -24.03 21.81 4.50
C GLN A 319 -24.06 23.35 4.39
N ARG A 320 -24.98 23.93 3.59
CA ARG A 320 -25.06 25.39 3.31
C ARG A 320 -23.75 25.96 2.74
N ARG A 321 -23.08 25.17 1.91
CA ARG A 321 -21.80 25.49 1.24
C ARG A 321 -21.93 25.52 -0.29
N GLU A 322 -23.05 26.03 -0.78
CA GLU A 322 -23.27 26.27 -2.23
C GLU A 322 -22.33 27.34 -2.79
N ASP A 323 -21.60 28.06 -1.92
CA ASP A 323 -20.56 29.01 -2.28
C ASP A 323 -19.29 28.35 -2.83
N ILE A 324 -19.08 27.05 -2.57
CA ILE A 324 -17.92 26.29 -3.05
C ILE A 324 -18.11 25.98 -4.53
N LYS A 325 -17.25 26.55 -5.37
CA LYS A 325 -17.15 26.15 -6.77
C LYS A 325 -16.39 24.84 -6.86
N PHE A 326 -17.05 23.76 -7.32
CA PHE A 326 -16.42 22.44 -7.40
C PHE A 326 -16.48 21.79 -8.79
N SER A 327 -15.57 20.86 -9.05
CA SER A 327 -15.62 19.92 -10.17
C SER A 327 -15.60 18.47 -9.69
N TYR A 328 -16.11 17.57 -10.54
CA TYR A 328 -16.05 16.13 -10.35
C TYR A 328 -15.48 15.48 -11.62
N THR A 329 -14.53 14.56 -11.47
CA THR A 329 -13.91 13.84 -12.58
C THR A 329 -13.73 12.39 -12.21
N LYS A 330 -14.33 11.48 -12.99
CA LYS A 330 -14.23 10.04 -12.78
C LYS A 330 -13.39 9.40 -13.89
N ILE A 331 -12.34 8.71 -13.49
CA ILE A 331 -11.39 8.07 -14.40
C ILE A 331 -11.66 6.56 -14.40
N LEU A 332 -12.21 6.09 -15.51
CA LEU A 332 -12.58 4.69 -15.75
C LEU A 332 -11.62 3.97 -16.70
N ASN A 333 -10.81 4.71 -17.45
CA ASN A 333 -9.90 4.18 -18.45
C ASN A 333 -8.76 5.17 -18.70
N ASN A 334 -7.76 4.72 -19.46
CA ASN A 334 -6.57 5.51 -19.75
C ASN A 334 -6.87 6.83 -20.49
N GLN A 335 -7.87 6.86 -21.39
CA GLN A 335 -8.22 8.08 -22.12
C GLN A 335 -8.73 9.17 -21.18
N ALA A 336 -9.66 8.84 -20.29
CA ALA A 336 -10.14 9.77 -19.25
C ALA A 336 -9.00 10.24 -18.34
N GLY A 337 -8.02 9.38 -18.08
CA GLY A 337 -6.79 9.76 -17.38
C GLY A 337 -5.96 10.81 -18.14
N GLN A 338 -5.78 10.64 -19.45
CA GLN A 338 -5.08 11.62 -20.28
C GLN A 338 -5.83 12.95 -20.40
N ASP A 339 -7.16 12.91 -20.45
CA ASP A 339 -7.99 14.12 -20.45
C ASP A 339 -7.81 14.92 -19.14
N LEU A 340 -7.70 14.24 -17.99
CA LEU A 340 -7.34 14.88 -16.72
C LEU A 340 -5.96 15.55 -16.81
N VAL A 341 -4.95 14.84 -17.32
CA VAL A 341 -3.58 15.36 -17.48
C VAL A 341 -3.57 16.64 -18.32
N ASN A 342 -4.39 16.71 -19.37
CA ASN A 342 -4.48 17.87 -20.24
C ASN A 342 -5.24 19.04 -19.58
N ASN A 343 -6.25 18.74 -18.76
CA ASN A 343 -7.12 19.74 -18.14
C ASN A 343 -6.67 20.21 -16.74
N MET A 344 -5.61 19.63 -16.17
CA MET A 344 -5.23 19.83 -14.76
C MET A 344 -5.07 21.32 -14.35
N HIS A 345 -4.50 22.16 -15.21
CA HIS A 345 -4.32 23.59 -14.91
C HIS A 345 -5.65 24.34 -14.78
N ASN A 346 -6.68 23.95 -15.54
CA ASN A 346 -7.98 24.61 -15.48
C ASN A 346 -8.71 24.29 -14.17
N LEU A 347 -8.41 23.14 -13.55
CA LEU A 347 -8.98 22.74 -12.25
C LEU A 347 -8.50 23.64 -11.10
N MET A 348 -7.38 24.34 -11.26
CA MET A 348 -6.87 25.28 -10.24
C MET A 348 -7.81 26.47 -9.96
N GLY A 349 -8.76 26.74 -10.86
CA GLY A 349 -9.76 27.80 -10.69
C GLY A 349 -11.00 27.40 -9.88
N ASN A 350 -11.04 26.20 -9.29
CA ASN A 350 -12.12 25.72 -8.42
C ASN A 350 -11.67 25.75 -6.96
N ASP A 351 -12.61 25.87 -6.03
CA ASP A 351 -12.33 25.74 -4.60
C ASP A 351 -12.13 24.26 -4.22
N LEU A 352 -12.87 23.36 -4.87
CA LEU A 352 -12.81 21.91 -4.65
C LEU A 352 -12.77 21.13 -5.97
N ASN A 353 -11.79 20.26 -6.17
CA ASN A 353 -11.73 19.35 -7.30
C ASN A 353 -11.79 17.91 -6.78
N ILE A 354 -12.83 17.18 -7.16
CA ILE A 354 -12.99 15.77 -6.78
C ILE A 354 -12.56 14.90 -7.95
N ILE A 355 -11.59 14.02 -7.71
CA ILE A 355 -11.08 13.06 -8.69
C ILE A 355 -11.30 11.66 -8.15
N VAL A 356 -12.11 10.87 -8.85
CA VAL A 356 -12.32 9.45 -8.54
C VAL A 356 -11.54 8.62 -9.53
N TYR A 357 -10.63 7.80 -9.01
CA TYR A 357 -9.74 6.98 -9.80
C TYR A 357 -10.03 5.49 -9.58
N ASN A 358 -10.62 4.83 -10.57
CA ASN A 358 -10.96 3.41 -10.47
C ASN A 358 -9.74 2.54 -10.80
N PHE A 359 -8.93 2.28 -9.78
CA PHE A 359 -7.73 1.45 -9.87
C PHE A 359 -8.01 0.06 -10.42
N VAL A 360 -9.00 -0.65 -9.88
CA VAL A 360 -9.33 -2.02 -10.27
C VAL A 360 -9.81 -2.08 -11.72
N ASP A 361 -10.73 -1.20 -12.12
CA ASP A 361 -11.24 -1.17 -13.49
C ASP A 361 -10.14 -0.91 -14.53
N MET A 362 -9.11 -0.13 -14.16
CA MET A 362 -7.96 0.12 -15.02
C MET A 362 -6.95 -1.03 -15.10
N LEU A 363 -6.91 -1.88 -14.08
CA LEU A 363 -6.13 -3.12 -14.08
C LEU A 363 -6.87 -4.28 -14.74
N SER A 364 -8.20 -4.24 -14.78
CA SER A 364 -9.06 -5.26 -15.37
C SER A 364 -9.87 -4.67 -16.53
N HIS A 365 -9.26 -4.48 -17.70
CA HIS A 365 -9.96 -4.09 -18.91
C HIS A 365 -10.51 -5.28 -19.72
N ALA A 366 -10.17 -6.52 -19.36
CA ALA A 366 -10.77 -7.74 -19.90
C ALA A 366 -10.77 -8.93 -18.92
N ARG A 367 -11.66 -9.92 -19.13
CA ARG A 367 -11.71 -11.16 -18.32
C ARG A 367 -10.38 -11.93 -18.31
N THR A 368 -9.64 -11.91 -19.42
CA THR A 368 -8.31 -12.53 -19.55
C THR A 368 -7.24 -11.79 -18.75
N GLU A 369 -7.36 -10.47 -18.60
CA GLU A 369 -6.44 -9.65 -17.82
C GLU A 369 -6.63 -9.87 -16.32
N MET A 370 -7.84 -10.20 -15.85
CA MET A 370 -8.07 -10.58 -14.46
C MET A 370 -7.35 -11.89 -14.08
N GLU A 371 -7.19 -12.84 -15.01
CA GLU A 371 -6.44 -14.08 -14.74
C GLU A 371 -4.94 -13.78 -14.64
N VAL A 372 -4.41 -12.96 -15.55
CA VAL A 372 -3.00 -12.49 -15.48
C VAL A 372 -2.75 -11.68 -14.21
N LEU A 373 -3.68 -10.80 -13.82
CA LEU A 373 -3.56 -10.03 -12.58
C LEU A 373 -3.58 -10.94 -11.35
N LYS A 374 -4.41 -12.00 -11.35
CA LYS A 374 -4.42 -13.00 -10.28
C LYS A 374 -3.09 -13.74 -10.17
N GLU A 375 -2.42 -14.02 -11.29
CA GLU A 375 -1.08 -14.64 -11.29
C GLU A 375 0.01 -13.67 -10.83
N LEU A 376 -0.06 -12.40 -11.26
CA LEU A 376 0.92 -11.37 -10.92
C LEU A 376 0.75 -10.80 -9.50
N ALA A 377 -0.44 -10.89 -8.91
CA ALA A 377 -0.78 -10.35 -7.60
C ALA A 377 -1.46 -11.42 -6.72
N GLY A 378 -0.88 -12.62 -6.65
CA GLY A 378 -1.40 -13.73 -5.84
C GLY A 378 -1.17 -13.61 -4.32
N ASP A 379 -0.33 -12.65 -3.91
CA ASP A 379 -0.02 -12.35 -2.51
C ASP A 379 0.08 -10.85 -2.23
N GLU A 380 0.21 -10.53 -0.95
CA GLU A 380 0.21 -9.16 -0.42
C GLU A 380 1.39 -8.33 -0.97
N THR A 381 2.59 -8.92 -1.01
CA THR A 381 3.81 -8.25 -1.50
C THR A 381 3.71 -7.94 -2.99
N SER A 382 3.24 -8.91 -3.78
CA SER A 382 3.05 -8.76 -5.23
C SER A 382 1.93 -7.76 -5.53
N TYR A 383 0.83 -7.79 -4.78
CA TYR A 383 -0.27 -6.83 -4.94
C TYR A 383 0.18 -5.39 -4.65
N ARG A 384 0.98 -5.17 -3.59
CA ARG A 384 1.62 -3.87 -3.32
C ARG A 384 2.58 -3.45 -4.44
N SER A 385 3.41 -4.37 -4.93
CA SER A 385 4.36 -4.09 -6.02
C SER A 385 3.66 -3.63 -7.30
N VAL A 386 2.60 -4.36 -7.70
CA VAL A 386 1.77 -3.99 -8.86
C VAL A 386 1.12 -2.63 -8.65
N THR A 387 0.56 -2.37 -7.46
CA THR A 387 -0.05 -1.08 -7.13
C THR A 387 0.96 0.07 -7.25
N LYS A 388 2.19 -0.14 -6.75
CA LYS A 388 3.26 0.84 -6.81
C LYS A 388 3.67 1.16 -8.24
N SER A 389 4.01 0.13 -9.01
CA SER A 389 4.43 0.28 -10.41
C SER A 389 3.33 0.94 -11.25
N TRP A 390 2.08 0.51 -11.05
CA TRP A 390 0.94 1.10 -11.72
C TRP A 390 0.77 2.59 -11.40
N PHE A 391 0.83 2.97 -10.11
CA PHE A 391 0.65 4.37 -9.71
C PHE A 391 1.77 5.25 -10.28
N GLU A 392 3.02 4.78 -10.21
CA GLU A 392 4.20 5.47 -10.72
C GLU A 392 4.05 5.88 -12.20
N HIS A 393 3.43 5.01 -13.00
CA HIS A 393 3.20 5.25 -14.44
C HIS A 393 1.78 5.75 -14.77
N SER A 394 0.94 6.02 -13.77
CA SER A 394 -0.46 6.38 -13.99
C SER A 394 -0.64 7.82 -14.52
N PRO A 395 -1.67 8.08 -15.34
CA PRO A 395 -2.09 9.44 -15.69
C PRO A 395 -2.42 10.31 -14.47
N LEU A 396 -2.91 9.73 -13.36
CA LEU A 396 -3.16 10.47 -12.12
C LEU A 396 -1.87 11.07 -11.57
N HIS A 397 -0.81 10.26 -11.46
CA HIS A 397 0.48 10.74 -10.99
C HIS A 397 1.05 11.83 -11.90
N GLN A 398 0.95 11.66 -13.22
CA GLN A 398 1.34 12.68 -14.20
C GLN A 398 0.53 13.98 -14.04
N ALA A 399 -0.78 13.89 -13.84
CA ALA A 399 -1.66 15.04 -13.63
C ALA A 399 -1.28 15.79 -12.35
N LEU A 400 -1.12 15.09 -11.23
CA LEU A 400 -0.73 15.69 -9.96
C LEU A 400 0.65 16.38 -10.05
N LYS A 401 1.62 15.79 -10.76
CA LYS A 401 2.93 16.41 -11.00
C LYS A 401 2.84 17.76 -11.72
N LYS A 402 1.86 17.97 -12.61
CA LYS A 402 1.69 19.25 -13.34
C LYS A 402 1.29 20.43 -12.44
N VAL A 403 0.78 20.18 -11.24
CA VAL A 403 0.36 21.24 -10.30
C VAL A 403 1.13 21.21 -8.99
N ALA A 404 2.14 20.33 -8.87
CA ALA A 404 2.91 20.14 -7.65
C ALA A 404 3.69 21.39 -7.20
N ASP A 405 4.03 22.29 -8.13
CA ASP A 405 4.70 23.57 -7.87
C ASP A 405 3.73 24.71 -7.47
N LYS A 406 2.42 24.46 -7.51
CA LYS A 406 1.39 25.45 -7.19
C LYS A 406 0.89 25.30 -5.77
N LYS A 407 0.45 26.41 -5.18
CA LYS A 407 -0.20 26.40 -3.87
C LYS A 407 -1.55 25.66 -3.97
N LEU A 408 -1.65 24.50 -3.30
CA LEU A 408 -2.85 23.68 -3.27
C LEU A 408 -2.91 22.83 -2.01
N ASN A 409 -4.11 22.38 -1.65
CA ASN A 409 -4.33 21.31 -0.69
C ASN A 409 -4.64 20.02 -1.44
N LEU A 410 -4.03 18.91 -1.04
CA LEU A 410 -4.31 17.59 -1.61
C LEU A 410 -4.76 16.65 -0.49
N ILE A 411 -5.91 16.02 -0.67
CA ILE A 411 -6.46 15.04 0.26
C ILE A 411 -6.69 13.75 -0.52
N LEU A 412 -5.94 12.72 -0.18
CA LEU A 412 -6.08 11.39 -0.75
C LEU A 412 -6.93 10.52 0.20
N ALA A 413 -7.88 9.78 -0.34
CA ALA A 413 -8.63 8.75 0.38
C ALA A 413 -8.98 7.58 -0.53
N THR A 414 -9.69 6.61 0.01
CA THR A 414 -10.32 5.49 -0.71
C THR A 414 -11.77 5.36 -0.25
N ASP A 415 -12.56 4.49 -0.89
CA ASP A 415 -13.88 4.10 -0.42
C ASP A 415 -13.85 2.91 0.55
N HIS A 416 -13.05 1.89 0.25
CA HIS A 416 -12.85 0.70 1.07
C HIS A 416 -11.47 0.07 0.75
N GLY A 417 -11.14 -1.02 1.43
CA GLY A 417 -10.02 -1.88 1.04
C GLY A 417 -10.50 -3.27 0.62
N SER A 418 -9.59 -4.24 0.69
CA SER A 418 -9.83 -5.64 0.31
C SER A 418 -8.98 -6.60 1.13
N VAL A 419 -9.42 -7.85 1.20
CA VAL A 419 -8.70 -8.92 1.88
C VAL A 419 -8.51 -10.10 0.94
N ARG A 420 -7.35 -10.75 1.03
CA ARG A 420 -7.08 -12.00 0.32
C ARG A 420 -7.83 -13.13 1.00
N VAL A 421 -8.87 -13.66 0.35
CA VAL A 421 -9.74 -14.67 0.95
C VAL A 421 -9.13 -16.07 0.91
N LYS A 422 -9.28 -16.84 1.99
CA LYS A 422 -8.69 -18.20 2.10
C LYS A 422 -9.70 -19.24 2.56
N THR A 423 -10.60 -18.85 3.47
CA THR A 423 -11.47 -19.78 4.18
C THR A 423 -12.89 -19.74 3.61
N PRO A 424 -13.39 -20.80 2.95
CA PRO A 424 -14.75 -20.75 2.42
C PRO A 424 -15.79 -20.95 3.54
N ALA A 425 -16.88 -20.20 3.47
CA ALA A 425 -18.04 -20.29 4.34
C ALA A 425 -19.28 -20.63 3.49
N LYS A 426 -20.13 -21.55 3.96
CA LYS A 426 -21.32 -21.97 3.21
C LYS A 426 -22.49 -21.04 3.51
N VAL A 427 -23.14 -20.55 2.45
CA VAL A 427 -24.40 -19.80 2.55
C VAL A 427 -25.45 -20.39 1.62
N ILE A 428 -26.67 -20.58 2.13
CA ILE A 428 -27.84 -20.93 1.32
C ILE A 428 -28.75 -19.71 1.28
N GLY A 429 -29.12 -19.30 0.06
CA GLY A 429 -30.06 -18.21 -0.18
C GLY A 429 -30.96 -18.54 -1.37
N ASP A 430 -31.91 -17.65 -1.65
CA ASP A 430 -32.75 -17.72 -2.83
C ASP A 430 -32.02 -17.23 -4.10
N LYS A 431 -32.72 -17.27 -5.25
CA LYS A 431 -32.17 -16.80 -6.54
C LYS A 431 -31.91 -15.29 -6.59
N GLN A 432 -32.51 -14.52 -5.69
CA GLN A 432 -32.36 -13.06 -5.62
C GLN A 432 -31.20 -12.65 -4.70
N THR A 433 -30.54 -13.62 -4.08
CA THR A 433 -29.40 -13.36 -3.21
C THR A 433 -28.22 -12.87 -4.04
N THR A 434 -27.55 -11.82 -3.58
CA THR A 434 -26.44 -11.18 -4.30
C THR A 434 -25.28 -12.12 -4.62
N THR A 435 -24.50 -11.80 -5.65
CA THR A 435 -23.37 -12.63 -6.08
C THR A 435 -22.05 -12.34 -5.36
N ASN A 436 -21.93 -11.20 -4.67
CA ASN A 436 -20.72 -10.80 -3.94
C ASN A 436 -20.28 -11.88 -2.94
N LEU A 437 -18.97 -12.10 -2.80
CA LEU A 437 -18.41 -13.20 -1.99
C LEU A 437 -18.16 -12.83 -0.53
N ARG A 438 -18.22 -11.55 -0.18
CA ARG A 438 -17.92 -11.03 1.15
C ARG A 438 -19.14 -10.50 1.88
N TYR A 439 -20.22 -10.20 1.17
CA TYR A 439 -21.52 -9.99 1.78
C TYR A 439 -22.61 -10.63 0.94
N LYS A 440 -23.72 -10.97 1.60
CA LYS A 440 -24.96 -11.37 0.93
C LYS A 440 -26.11 -10.59 1.52
N HIS A 441 -27.05 -10.21 0.67
CA HIS A 441 -28.40 -9.90 1.13
C HIS A 441 -29.42 -10.72 0.37
N GLY A 442 -30.54 -11.03 1.01
CA GLY A 442 -31.59 -11.86 0.45
C GLY A 442 -32.60 -12.27 1.51
N ARG A 443 -33.57 -13.10 1.11
CA ARG A 443 -34.57 -13.65 2.02
C ARG A 443 -34.13 -15.03 2.51
N ASN A 444 -34.44 -15.33 3.77
CA ASN A 444 -34.23 -16.65 4.39
C ASN A 444 -32.78 -17.19 4.24
N LEU A 445 -31.78 -16.33 4.39
CA LEU A 445 -30.38 -16.73 4.35
C LEU A 445 -30.08 -17.74 5.48
N ASN A 446 -29.50 -18.88 5.13
CA ASN A 446 -29.01 -19.89 6.06
C ASN A 446 -27.47 -19.94 6.01
N TYR A 447 -26.85 -19.82 7.18
CA TYR A 447 -25.41 -19.62 7.36
C TYR A 447 -25.00 -20.06 8.78
N GLU A 448 -23.72 -20.30 9.00
CA GLU A 448 -23.17 -20.50 10.35
C GLU A 448 -22.99 -19.15 11.06
N PRO A 449 -23.68 -18.88 12.19
CA PRO A 449 -23.64 -17.57 12.85
C PRO A 449 -22.24 -17.09 13.28
N LYS A 450 -21.28 -18.01 13.51
CA LYS A 450 -19.91 -17.66 13.89
C LYS A 450 -19.03 -17.19 12.72
N GLU A 451 -19.46 -17.42 11.48
CA GLU A 451 -18.73 -17.13 10.25
C GLU A 451 -19.11 -15.76 9.65
N VAL A 452 -20.18 -15.13 10.16
CA VAL A 452 -20.71 -13.87 9.60
C VAL A 452 -21.17 -12.91 10.67
N LEU A 453 -21.10 -11.62 10.36
CA LEU A 453 -21.88 -10.58 11.04
C LEU A 453 -23.21 -10.44 10.32
N ALA A 454 -24.33 -10.62 11.03
CA ALA A 454 -25.65 -10.66 10.44
C ALA A 454 -26.58 -9.57 11.00
N PHE A 455 -27.31 -8.90 10.10
CA PHE A 455 -28.38 -7.97 10.42
C PHE A 455 -29.69 -8.47 9.83
N ARG A 456 -30.62 -8.85 10.72
CA ARG A 456 -31.96 -9.31 10.32
C ARG A 456 -32.85 -8.14 9.88
N ASP A 457 -32.70 -6.98 10.52
CA ASP A 457 -33.22 -5.72 10.03
C ASP A 457 -32.06 -4.90 9.45
N PRO A 458 -31.99 -4.72 8.11
CA PRO A 458 -30.91 -3.96 7.48
C PRO A 458 -30.82 -2.51 7.95
N LYS A 459 -31.93 -1.93 8.43
CA LYS A 459 -31.96 -0.54 8.92
C LYS A 459 -31.09 -0.34 10.16
N GLU A 460 -30.90 -1.37 10.99
CA GLU A 460 -29.99 -1.34 12.14
C GLU A 460 -28.53 -1.13 11.72
N ALA A 461 -28.19 -1.52 10.49
CA ALA A 461 -26.87 -1.33 9.89
C ALA A 461 -26.79 -0.10 8.97
N GLY A 462 -27.85 0.73 8.90
CA GLY A 462 -27.93 1.86 7.98
C GLY A 462 -28.11 1.45 6.51
N LEU A 463 -28.65 0.25 6.25
CA LEU A 463 -28.73 -0.35 4.91
C LEU A 463 -30.14 -0.32 4.30
N PRO A 464 -30.23 -0.34 2.95
CA PRO A 464 -31.49 -0.42 2.23
C PRO A 464 -32.25 -1.70 2.55
N VAL A 465 -33.54 -1.71 2.24
CA VAL A 465 -34.38 -2.91 2.36
C VAL A 465 -34.97 -3.24 0.99
N PRO A 466 -34.20 -3.92 0.10
CA PRO A 466 -34.61 -4.16 -1.29
C PRO A 466 -35.92 -4.95 -1.39
N THR A 467 -36.11 -5.91 -0.49
CA THR A 467 -37.34 -6.72 -0.40
C THR A 467 -37.84 -6.85 1.05
N VAL A 468 -39.14 -7.12 1.22
CA VAL A 468 -39.71 -7.43 2.55
C VAL A 468 -39.00 -8.66 3.13
N ASN A 469 -38.51 -8.55 4.37
CA ASN A 469 -37.70 -9.55 5.08
C ASN A 469 -36.28 -9.76 4.51
N SER A 470 -35.70 -8.75 3.86
CA SER A 470 -34.27 -8.79 3.51
C SER A 470 -33.42 -8.82 4.78
N SER A 471 -32.43 -9.71 4.83
CA SER A 471 -31.34 -9.64 5.80
C SER A 471 -30.01 -9.44 5.08
N TYR A 472 -29.03 -8.88 5.79
CA TYR A 472 -27.64 -8.77 5.33
C TYR A 472 -26.73 -9.63 6.18
N ILE A 473 -25.77 -10.29 5.55
CA ILE A 473 -24.67 -10.97 6.22
C ILE A 473 -23.33 -10.53 5.62
N PHE A 474 -22.32 -10.42 6.47
CA PHE A 474 -20.98 -9.98 6.12
C PHE A 474 -19.98 -11.04 6.56
N ALA A 475 -19.12 -11.47 5.64
CA ALA A 475 -18.09 -12.46 5.90
C ALA A 475 -17.06 -11.93 6.91
N ARG A 476 -16.66 -12.83 7.81
CA ARG A 476 -15.65 -12.59 8.83
C ARG A 476 -14.23 -12.75 8.26
N GLU A 477 -13.28 -11.90 8.69
CA GLU A 477 -11.83 -12.10 8.48
C GLU A 477 -11.49 -12.39 7.00
N ASP A 478 -10.82 -13.50 6.67
CA ASP A 478 -10.49 -13.92 5.31
C ASP A 478 -11.54 -14.86 4.69
N MET A 479 -12.73 -14.97 5.30
CA MET A 479 -13.75 -15.91 4.87
C MET A 479 -14.51 -15.46 3.61
N TYR A 480 -15.00 -16.37 2.78
CA TYR A 480 -15.80 -15.99 1.61
C TYR A 480 -16.99 -16.92 1.41
N LEU A 481 -18.14 -16.31 1.12
CA LEU A 481 -19.46 -16.90 1.09
C LEU A 481 -19.70 -17.62 -0.24
N CYS A 482 -19.68 -18.94 -0.21
CA CYS A 482 -19.91 -19.80 -1.36
C CYS A 482 -21.26 -20.51 -1.28
N TYR A 483 -21.94 -20.61 -2.43
CA TYR A 483 -23.16 -21.40 -2.54
C TYR A 483 -22.85 -22.91 -2.54
N PRO A 484 -23.79 -23.76 -2.09
CA PRO A 484 -23.61 -25.21 -2.11
C PRO A 484 -23.48 -25.79 -3.52
N ASN A 485 -24.14 -25.16 -4.51
CA ASN A 485 -24.11 -25.61 -5.89
C ASN A 485 -22.73 -25.36 -6.49
N ASN A 486 -22.08 -26.43 -6.98
CA ASN A 486 -20.69 -26.39 -7.46
C ASN A 486 -19.72 -25.82 -6.42
N TYR A 487 -19.97 -26.06 -5.12
CA TYR A 487 -19.17 -25.52 -4.01
C TYR A 487 -17.66 -25.69 -4.22
N ASN A 488 -17.20 -26.92 -4.51
CA ASN A 488 -15.77 -27.20 -4.67
C ASN A 488 -15.13 -26.41 -5.83
N TYR A 489 -15.86 -26.19 -6.93
CA TYR A 489 -15.37 -25.38 -8.03
C TYR A 489 -15.18 -23.92 -7.61
N TYR A 490 -16.19 -23.31 -6.99
CA TYR A 490 -16.12 -21.91 -6.56
C TYR A 490 -15.11 -21.69 -5.43
N VAL A 491 -14.98 -22.65 -4.51
CA VAL A 491 -13.93 -22.65 -3.48
C VAL A 491 -12.56 -22.58 -4.12
N ASN A 492 -12.28 -23.44 -5.10
CA ASN A 492 -10.97 -23.44 -5.75
C ASN A 492 -10.76 -22.19 -6.62
N TYR A 493 -11.81 -21.69 -7.25
CA TYR A 493 -11.73 -20.54 -8.16
C TYR A 493 -11.48 -19.20 -7.44
N TYR A 494 -12.01 -19.03 -6.22
CA TYR A 494 -11.93 -17.77 -5.47
C TYR A 494 -10.91 -17.78 -4.32
N ARG A 495 -10.42 -18.95 -3.90
CA ARG A 495 -9.34 -19.02 -2.90
C ARG A 495 -8.12 -18.23 -3.36
N ASN A 496 -7.51 -17.48 -2.45
CA ASN A 496 -6.39 -16.56 -2.65
C ASN A 496 -6.67 -15.38 -3.59
N THR A 497 -7.94 -15.06 -3.86
CA THR A 497 -8.28 -13.82 -4.57
C THR A 497 -8.53 -12.67 -3.59
N PHE A 498 -8.23 -11.44 -3.99
CA PHE A 498 -8.60 -10.25 -3.23
C PHE A 498 -10.09 -9.97 -3.43
N GLN A 499 -10.82 -9.84 -2.32
CA GLN A 499 -12.25 -9.58 -2.30
C GLN A 499 -12.55 -8.48 -1.28
N HIS A 500 -13.72 -7.86 -1.43
CA HIS A 500 -14.17 -6.79 -0.54
C HIS A 500 -15.68 -6.88 -0.30
N GLY A 501 -16.14 -6.29 0.79
CA GLY A 501 -17.55 -6.25 1.19
C GLY A 501 -17.81 -6.79 2.60
N GLY A 502 -16.81 -7.38 3.25
CA GLY A 502 -16.91 -8.04 4.54
C GLY A 502 -16.30 -7.21 5.68
N VAL A 503 -15.96 -7.90 6.77
CA VAL A 503 -15.38 -7.32 7.98
C VAL A 503 -13.96 -7.85 8.19
N SER A 504 -12.98 -7.01 7.89
CA SER A 504 -11.56 -7.19 8.21
C SER A 504 -10.92 -5.83 8.42
N LEU A 505 -9.75 -5.80 9.07
CA LEU A 505 -8.94 -4.60 9.25
C LEU A 505 -8.64 -3.96 7.89
N GLU A 506 -8.23 -4.78 6.94
CA GLU A 506 -7.82 -4.38 5.58
C GLU A 506 -8.97 -3.80 4.75
N GLU A 507 -10.20 -4.28 4.95
CA GLU A 507 -11.38 -3.75 4.25
C GLU A 507 -11.92 -2.46 4.88
N MET A 508 -11.94 -2.38 6.21
CA MET A 508 -12.65 -1.33 6.94
C MET A 508 -11.78 -0.16 7.36
N ILE A 509 -10.52 -0.36 7.79
CA ILE A 509 -9.66 0.75 8.21
C ILE A 509 -8.84 1.20 7.01
N VAL A 510 -9.15 2.39 6.50
CA VAL A 510 -8.64 2.85 5.22
C VAL A 510 -7.99 4.23 5.28
N PRO A 511 -6.97 4.50 4.45
CA PRO A 511 -6.17 5.72 4.54
C PRO A 511 -6.97 6.99 4.18
N VAL A 512 -6.70 8.07 4.90
CA VAL A 512 -7.00 9.45 4.50
C VAL A 512 -5.79 10.33 4.80
N ILE A 513 -5.22 10.91 3.75
CA ILE A 513 -3.91 11.56 3.80
C ILE A 513 -4.06 13.01 3.39
N LYS A 514 -3.56 13.91 4.23
CA LYS A 514 -3.48 15.33 3.92
C LYS A 514 -2.08 15.70 3.46
N MET A 515 -2.02 16.40 2.34
CA MET A 515 -0.80 16.84 1.69
C MET A 515 -0.92 18.30 1.25
N THR A 516 0.23 18.93 1.05
CA THR A 516 0.36 20.27 0.45
C THR A 516 1.52 20.25 -0.53
N ASN A 517 1.59 21.24 -1.43
CA ASN A 517 2.76 21.45 -2.28
C ASN A 517 4.05 21.59 -1.48
N LYS A 518 5.18 21.27 -2.12
CA LYS A 518 6.50 21.41 -1.50
C LYS A 518 6.95 22.84 -1.30
#